data_AF-V4JYC6-F1
#
_entry.id   AF-V4JYC6-F1
#
_cell.length_a   1.000
_cell.length_b   1.000
_cell.length_c   1.000
_cell.angle_alpha   90.00
_cell.angle_beta   90.00
_cell.angle_gamma   90.00
#
_symmetry.space_group_name_H-M   'P 1'
#
loop_
_entity.id
_entity.type
_entity.pdbx_description
1 polymer ?
#
loop_
_entity_poly.entity_id
_entity_poly.type
_entity_poly.pdbx_seq_one_letter_code
_entity_poly.pdbx_strand_id
1 'polypeptide(L)'
;MTELIHLANRSLEDMHWSIKFSPRQSLLRAGFAPFVCIATLATSIQAADVKVYECDQDGTLTFSQEPCGDQPQQLDIQYDQPDQEQTESAISAARNRQFEADNIAQSDVLDNEIQRTEQQINRLQSERQERLAEMSQQEFRGSEERDEEAWITQMNQKMESVDQDYKARIISETARLDRLRAQRAALPRPGGVQSSPGNEGTNPLN
;
A
#
# COMPACT_ATOMS: atom_id res chain seq x y z
N MET A 1 -7.68 29.26 46.61
CA MET A 1 -6.80 28.97 45.45
C MET A 1 -7.66 28.25 44.43
N THR A 2 -8.56 28.98 43.78
CA THR A 2 -9.69 28.37 43.06
C THR A 2 -10.14 29.27 41.93
N GLU A 3 -9.21 29.68 41.06
CA GLU A 3 -9.52 30.30 39.77
C GLU A 3 -8.26 30.20 38.92
N LEU A 4 -8.16 29.22 38.01
CA LEU A 4 -7.24 29.23 36.84
C LEU A 4 -7.32 27.95 35.98
N ILE A 5 -8.52 27.45 35.65
CA ILE A 5 -8.65 26.42 34.60
C ILE A 5 -9.92 26.69 33.79
N HIS A 6 -9.89 27.71 32.91
CA HIS A 6 -11.00 27.93 31.97
C HIS A 6 -10.61 28.45 30.58
N LEU A 7 -9.36 28.30 30.14
CA LEU A 7 -8.89 28.90 28.88
C LEU A 7 -8.21 27.93 27.88
N ALA A 8 -8.66 26.68 27.80
CA ALA A 8 -8.09 25.73 26.83
C ALA A 8 -9.13 24.94 26.03
N ASN A 9 -10.29 25.53 25.68
CA ASN A 9 -11.28 24.80 24.86
C ASN A 9 -12.07 25.66 23.86
N ARG A 10 -11.40 26.53 23.10
CA ARG A 10 -11.98 27.20 21.92
C ARG A 10 -10.89 27.49 20.90
N SER A 11 -10.62 26.55 19.98
CA SER A 11 -10.11 26.84 18.64
C SER A 11 -9.87 25.53 17.87
N LEU A 12 -10.94 24.86 17.44
CA LEU A 12 -10.82 23.71 16.51
C LEU A 12 -12.07 23.48 15.64
N GLU A 13 -13.01 24.45 15.55
CA GLU A 13 -14.28 24.26 14.83
C GLU A 13 -14.32 24.81 13.39
N ASP A 14 -13.28 25.49 12.88
CA ASP A 14 -13.36 26.15 11.55
C ASP A 14 -12.43 25.58 10.46
N MET A 15 -12.31 24.24 10.37
CA MET A 15 -11.80 23.59 9.14
C MET A 15 -12.84 22.67 8.52
N HIS A 16 -13.94 23.29 8.11
CA HIS A 16 -14.97 22.69 7.26
C HIS A 16 -14.43 22.54 5.83
N TRP A 17 -13.59 21.52 5.58
CA TRP A 17 -13.19 21.17 4.22
C TRP A 17 -14.40 20.55 3.50
N SER A 18 -15.10 21.38 2.72
CA SER A 18 -16.17 20.95 1.83
C SER A 18 -15.62 20.09 0.70
N ILE A 19 -15.43 18.80 0.96
CA ILE A 19 -15.27 17.80 -0.09
C ILE A 19 -16.64 17.61 -0.74
N LYS A 20 -16.87 18.30 -1.86
CA LYS A 20 -18.02 18.02 -2.73
C LYS A 20 -17.86 16.61 -3.29
N PHE A 21 -18.52 15.65 -2.66
CA PHE A 21 -18.71 14.30 -3.15
C PHE A 21 -19.53 14.36 -4.45
N SER A 22 -18.88 14.15 -5.58
CA SER A 22 -19.56 13.98 -6.87
C SER A 22 -20.37 12.68 -6.83
N PRO A 23 -21.70 12.71 -7.11
CA PRO A 23 -22.50 11.50 -7.16
C PRO A 23 -22.07 10.65 -8.37
N ARG A 24 -21.66 9.41 -8.08
CA ARG A 24 -21.52 8.32 -9.06
C ARG A 24 -22.82 8.20 -9.84
N GLN A 25 -22.81 8.63 -11.10
CA GLN A 25 -23.89 8.34 -12.04
C GLN A 25 -23.78 6.87 -12.45
N SER A 26 -24.69 6.08 -11.88
CA SER A 26 -25.09 4.76 -12.37
C SER A 26 -25.76 4.93 -13.72
N LEU A 27 -25.03 4.69 -14.81
CA LEU A 27 -25.63 4.52 -16.13
C LEU A 27 -25.41 3.09 -16.60
N LEU A 28 -26.43 2.27 -16.28
CA LEU A 28 -26.86 1.18 -17.14
C LEU A 28 -27.13 1.76 -18.54
N ARG A 29 -26.29 1.41 -19.51
CA ARG A 29 -26.70 1.38 -20.92
C ARG A 29 -26.24 0.08 -21.55
N ALA A 30 -27.22 -0.80 -21.70
CA ALA A 30 -27.23 -1.82 -22.72
C ALA A 30 -27.05 -1.18 -24.11
N GLY A 31 -26.37 -1.90 -24.99
CA GLY A 31 -26.50 -1.71 -26.43
C GLY A 31 -25.19 -1.42 -27.16
N PHE A 32 -24.92 -2.30 -28.12
CA PHE A 32 -24.06 -2.13 -29.29
C PHE A 32 -22.56 -2.37 -29.11
N ALA A 33 -22.19 -3.63 -29.40
CA ALA A 33 -20.94 -3.93 -30.09
C ALA A 33 -20.85 -3.10 -31.38
N PRO A 34 -19.63 -2.64 -31.71
CA PRO A 34 -19.04 -3.15 -32.92
C PRO A 34 -17.71 -3.83 -32.61
N PHE A 35 -17.60 -5.02 -33.16
CA PHE A 35 -16.35 -5.67 -33.53
C PHE A 35 -15.39 -4.64 -34.13
N VAL A 36 -14.46 -4.11 -33.32
CA VAL A 36 -13.30 -3.40 -33.84
C VAL A 36 -12.25 -4.47 -34.10
N CYS A 37 -12.18 -4.92 -35.35
CA CYS A 37 -11.05 -5.66 -35.87
C CYS A 37 -9.81 -4.76 -35.78
N ILE A 38 -9.09 -4.86 -34.66
CA ILE A 38 -7.74 -4.33 -34.53
C ILE A 38 -6.89 -5.17 -35.48
N ALA A 39 -6.74 -4.69 -36.71
CA ALA A 39 -5.76 -5.19 -37.65
C ALA A 39 -4.37 -4.89 -37.04
N THR A 40 -3.77 -5.92 -36.46
CA THR A 40 -2.37 -5.94 -36.04
C THR A 40 -1.51 -5.82 -37.30
N LEU A 41 -1.24 -4.58 -37.70
CA LEU A 41 -0.16 -4.24 -38.62
C LEU A 41 1.15 -4.68 -37.96
N ALA A 42 1.65 -5.84 -38.39
CA ALA A 42 3.02 -6.26 -38.13
C ALA A 42 3.96 -5.28 -38.83
N THR A 43 4.25 -4.15 -38.18
CA THR A 43 5.35 -3.27 -38.57
C THR A 43 6.63 -4.02 -38.28
N SER A 44 7.18 -4.67 -39.30
CA SER A 44 8.56 -5.13 -39.30
C SER A 44 9.43 -3.91 -39.07
N ILE A 45 9.97 -3.77 -37.86
CA ILE A 45 11.00 -2.78 -37.55
C ILE A 45 12.22 -3.20 -38.33
N GLN A 46 12.33 -2.73 -39.57
CA GLN A 46 13.60 -2.77 -40.28
C GLN A 46 14.48 -1.80 -39.50
N ALA A 47 15.60 -2.31 -38.97
CA ALA A 47 16.65 -1.46 -38.45
C ALA A 47 17.09 -0.59 -39.62
N ALA A 48 16.56 0.64 -39.66
CA ALA A 48 17.02 1.63 -40.62
C ALA A 48 18.46 1.94 -40.21
N ASP A 49 19.41 1.75 -41.11
CA ASP A 49 20.78 2.23 -40.93
C ASP A 49 20.70 3.76 -40.74
N VAL A 50 20.75 4.20 -39.47
CA VAL A 50 20.70 5.63 -39.13
C VAL A 50 22.06 6.20 -39.47
N LYS A 51 22.14 6.91 -40.59
CA LYS A 51 23.33 7.68 -40.97
C LYS A 51 23.30 9.01 -40.23
N VAL A 52 24.36 9.30 -39.48
CA VAL A 52 24.56 10.58 -38.81
C VAL A 52 25.71 11.30 -39.52
N TYR A 53 25.47 12.57 -39.86
CA TYR A 53 26.43 13.44 -40.52
C TYR A 53 26.97 14.46 -39.53
N GLU A 54 28.28 14.71 -39.62
CA GLU A 54 28.95 15.77 -38.86
C GLU A 54 28.88 17.09 -39.64
N CYS A 55 28.37 18.14 -39.00
CA CYS A 55 28.15 19.45 -39.58
C CYS A 55 28.88 20.52 -38.78
N ASP A 56 29.78 21.28 -39.42
CA ASP A 56 30.35 22.49 -38.85
C ASP A 56 29.48 23.70 -39.25
N GLN A 57 28.83 24.32 -38.26
CA GLN A 57 28.11 25.59 -38.42
C GLN A 57 28.80 26.66 -37.58
N ASP A 58 29.48 27.59 -38.25
CA ASP A 58 30.17 28.74 -37.63
C ASP A 58 31.18 28.34 -36.53
N GLY A 59 31.91 27.22 -36.74
CA GLY A 59 32.89 26.69 -35.79
C GLY A 59 32.27 25.84 -34.66
N THR A 60 30.98 25.52 -34.74
CA THR A 60 30.28 24.63 -33.81
C THR A 60 29.94 23.31 -34.51
N LEU A 61 30.45 22.22 -33.93
CA LEU A 61 30.28 20.86 -34.42
C LEU A 61 28.91 20.34 -33.98
N THR A 62 28.05 20.01 -34.95
CA THR A 62 26.67 19.55 -34.75
C THR A 62 26.43 18.26 -35.53
N PHE A 63 25.53 17.40 -35.03
CA PHE A 63 25.21 16.13 -35.68
C PHE A 63 23.82 16.19 -36.29
N SER A 64 23.70 15.88 -37.58
CA SER A 64 22.44 15.94 -38.34
C SER A 64 22.12 14.58 -38.95
N GLN A 65 20.82 14.24 -39.03
CA GLN A 65 20.34 13.08 -39.77
C GLN A 65 20.22 13.34 -41.28
N GLU A 66 20.32 14.61 -41.68
CA GLU A 66 20.35 15.05 -43.07
C GLU A 66 21.76 15.55 -43.43
N PRO A 67 22.26 15.27 -44.65
CA PRO A 67 23.56 15.77 -45.10
C PRO A 67 23.58 17.30 -45.12
N CYS A 68 24.68 17.86 -44.64
CA CYS A 68 24.89 19.29 -44.49
C CYS A 68 26.14 19.75 -45.26
N GLY A 69 25.98 20.79 -46.07
CA GLY A 69 27.06 21.36 -46.90
C GLY A 69 27.43 20.52 -48.13
N ASP A 70 28.48 20.96 -48.83
CA ASP A 70 28.93 20.37 -50.09
C ASP A 70 29.81 19.12 -49.90
N GLN A 71 30.29 18.87 -48.68
CA GLN A 71 31.18 17.75 -48.35
C GLN A 71 30.78 17.08 -47.01
N PRO A 72 29.61 16.44 -46.93
CA PRO A 72 29.17 15.77 -45.70
C PRO A 72 30.09 14.60 -45.35
N GLN A 73 30.65 14.62 -44.14
CA GLN A 73 31.37 13.46 -43.60
C GLN A 73 30.37 12.51 -42.96
N GLN A 74 30.24 11.31 -43.52
CA GLN A 74 29.41 10.25 -42.94
C GLN A 74 30.18 9.61 -41.79
N LEU A 75 29.63 9.67 -40.59
CA LEU A 75 30.16 8.96 -39.44
C LEU A 75 29.54 7.56 -39.41
N ASP A 76 30.36 6.52 -39.61
CA ASP A 76 29.94 5.13 -39.37
C ASP A 76 30.00 4.86 -37.87
N ILE A 77 28.88 5.07 -37.19
CA ILE A 77 28.76 4.77 -35.77
C ILE A 77 28.53 3.26 -35.66
N GLN A 78 29.62 2.51 -35.46
CA GLN A 78 29.49 1.13 -35.00
C GLN A 78 29.02 1.15 -33.55
N TYR A 79 27.77 0.79 -33.34
CA TYR A 79 27.28 0.49 -32.02
C TYR A 79 27.82 -0.87 -31.60
N ASP A 80 28.56 -0.92 -30.51
CA ASP A 80 28.88 -2.17 -29.85
C ASP A 80 27.56 -2.81 -29.41
N GLN A 81 27.13 -3.83 -30.16
CA GLN A 81 25.96 -4.60 -29.81
C GLN A 81 26.37 -5.46 -28.60
N PRO A 82 25.69 -5.32 -27.44
CA PRO A 82 26.05 -6.10 -26.27
C PRO A 82 25.98 -7.58 -26.63
N ASP A 83 27.00 -8.33 -26.21
CA ASP A 83 26.98 -9.78 -26.40
C ASP A 83 25.77 -10.39 -25.67
N GLN A 84 25.45 -11.63 -26.03
CA GLN A 84 24.29 -12.32 -25.46
C GLN A 84 24.40 -12.45 -23.93
N GLU A 85 25.61 -12.64 -23.40
CA GLU A 85 25.85 -12.81 -21.96
C GLU A 85 25.59 -11.51 -21.19
N GLN A 86 26.04 -10.37 -21.70
CA GLN A 86 25.77 -9.04 -21.16
C GLN A 86 24.27 -8.74 -21.16
N THR A 87 23.58 -9.12 -22.24
CA THR A 87 22.12 -8.95 -22.35
C THR A 87 21.39 -9.81 -21.31
N GLU A 88 21.74 -11.08 -21.18
CA GLU A 88 21.13 -12.00 -20.20
C GLU A 88 21.41 -11.55 -18.75
N SER A 89 22.64 -11.11 -18.46
CA SER A 89 23.02 -10.53 -17.18
C SER A 89 22.20 -9.29 -16.85
N ALA A 90 22.05 -8.35 -17.79
CA ALA A 90 21.23 -7.16 -17.60
C ALA A 90 19.75 -7.49 -17.36
N ILE A 91 19.20 -8.46 -18.10
CA ILE A 91 17.81 -8.91 -17.92
C ILE A 91 17.62 -9.56 -16.54
N SER A 92 18.55 -10.42 -16.11
CA SER A 92 18.46 -11.06 -14.79
C SER A 92 18.58 -10.05 -13.66
N ALA A 93 19.49 -9.08 -13.77
CA ALA A 93 19.63 -7.99 -12.81
C ALA A 93 18.36 -7.12 -12.74
N ALA A 94 17.76 -6.79 -13.89
CA ALA A 94 16.51 -6.05 -13.94
C ALA A 94 15.36 -6.81 -13.29
N ARG A 95 15.23 -8.13 -13.54
CA ARG A 95 14.24 -8.98 -12.88
C ARG A 95 14.44 -9.01 -11.37
N ASN A 96 15.67 -9.17 -10.89
CA ASN A 96 15.97 -9.18 -9.46
C ASN A 96 15.59 -7.86 -8.78
N ARG A 97 15.88 -6.72 -9.42
CA ARG A 97 15.44 -5.40 -8.91
C ARG A 97 13.93 -5.27 -8.88
N GLN A 98 13.23 -5.79 -9.90
CA GLN A 98 11.77 -5.80 -9.92
C GLN A 98 11.20 -6.63 -8.76
N PHE A 99 11.71 -7.85 -8.56
CA PHE A 99 11.29 -8.70 -7.44
C PHE A 99 11.57 -8.04 -6.07
N GLU A 100 12.68 -7.35 -5.92
CA GLU A 100 12.99 -6.58 -4.71
C GLU A 100 11.99 -5.43 -4.49
N ALA A 101 11.72 -4.65 -5.53
CA ALA A 101 10.74 -3.56 -5.49
C ALA A 101 9.33 -4.06 -5.14
N ASP A 102 8.91 -5.18 -5.74
CA ASP A 102 7.60 -5.80 -5.46
C ASP A 102 7.50 -6.28 -4.01
N ASN A 103 8.56 -6.88 -3.46
CA ASN A 103 8.60 -7.31 -2.07
C ASN A 103 8.54 -6.13 -1.09
N ILE A 104 9.23 -5.03 -1.38
CA ILE A 104 9.17 -3.80 -0.58
C ILE A 104 7.76 -3.23 -0.60
N ALA A 105 7.16 -3.08 -1.78
CA ALA A 105 5.80 -2.57 -1.91
C ALA A 105 4.79 -3.44 -1.16
N GLN A 106 4.91 -4.77 -1.25
CA GLN A 106 4.03 -5.69 -0.51
C GLN A 106 4.22 -5.59 1.01
N SER A 107 5.46 -5.46 1.45
CA SER A 107 5.80 -5.23 2.86
C SER A 107 5.12 -3.97 3.40
N ASP A 108 5.23 -2.85 2.68
CA ASP A 108 4.64 -1.58 3.10
C ASP A 108 3.11 -1.66 3.21
N VAL A 109 2.45 -2.38 2.29
CA VAL A 109 1.00 -2.61 2.37
C VAL A 109 0.63 -3.37 3.64
N LEU A 110 1.35 -4.46 3.95
CA LEU A 110 1.11 -5.24 5.17
C LEU A 110 1.38 -4.43 6.44
N ASP A 111 2.45 -3.65 6.48
CA ASP A 111 2.80 -2.81 7.63
C ASP A 111 1.72 -1.74 7.90
N ASN A 112 1.16 -1.16 6.84
CA ASN A 112 0.01 -0.24 6.96
C ASN A 112 -1.27 -0.96 7.46
N GLU A 113 -1.54 -2.17 7.00
CA GLU A 113 -2.71 -2.95 7.46
C GLU A 113 -2.58 -3.38 8.93
N ILE A 114 -1.37 -3.77 9.36
CA ILE A 114 -1.02 -4.06 10.75
C ILE A 114 -1.33 -2.84 11.61
N GLN A 115 -0.80 -1.67 11.25
CA GLN A 115 -1.01 -0.43 12.00
C GLN A 115 -2.50 -0.07 12.12
N ARG A 116 -3.26 -0.16 11.02
CA ARG A 116 -4.70 0.10 11.03
C ARG A 116 -5.46 -0.86 11.93
N THR A 117 -5.09 -2.14 11.92
CA THR A 117 -5.74 -3.17 12.75
C THR A 117 -5.42 -2.94 14.23
N GLU A 118 -4.19 -2.58 14.58
CA GLU A 118 -3.81 -2.20 15.95
C GLU A 118 -4.60 -0.98 16.45
N GLN A 119 -4.72 0.06 15.62
CA GLN A 119 -5.54 1.24 15.94
C GLN A 119 -7.01 0.86 16.15
N GLN A 120 -7.55 -0.06 15.35
CA GLN A 120 -8.93 -0.53 15.49
C GLN A 120 -9.13 -1.28 16.81
N ILE A 121 -8.19 -2.13 17.22
CA ILE A 121 -8.22 -2.82 18.51
C ILE A 121 -8.23 -1.80 19.66
N ASN A 122 -7.33 -0.82 19.62
CA ASN A 122 -7.25 0.23 20.64
C ASN A 122 -8.56 1.04 20.72
N ARG A 123 -9.13 1.40 19.57
CA ARG A 123 -10.43 2.08 19.50
C ARG A 123 -11.53 1.24 20.16
N LEU A 124 -11.64 -0.03 19.82
CA LEU A 124 -12.63 -0.95 20.42
C LEU A 124 -12.47 -1.06 21.93
N GLN A 125 -11.23 -1.09 22.43
CA GLN A 125 -10.95 -1.13 23.87
C GLN A 125 -11.37 0.17 24.57
N SER A 126 -11.13 1.33 23.96
CA SER A 126 -11.56 2.63 24.50
C SER A 126 -13.09 2.77 24.49
N GLU A 127 -13.73 2.47 23.35
CA GLU A 127 -15.19 2.51 23.22
C GLU A 127 -15.88 1.57 24.23
N ARG A 128 -15.33 0.36 24.43
CA ARG A 128 -15.81 -0.57 25.46
C ARG A 128 -15.76 0.05 26.86
N GLN A 129 -14.64 0.67 27.22
CA GLN A 129 -14.47 1.27 28.56
C GLN A 129 -15.43 2.45 28.76
N GLU A 130 -15.55 3.32 27.77
CA GLU A 130 -16.47 4.45 27.81
C GLU A 130 -17.92 3.98 27.97
N ARG A 131 -18.34 2.99 27.16
CA ARG A 131 -19.70 2.48 27.18
C ARG A 131 -20.05 1.79 28.51
N LEU A 132 -19.13 0.99 29.05
CA LEU A 132 -19.33 0.36 30.36
C LEU A 132 -19.36 1.39 31.50
N ALA A 133 -18.52 2.43 31.43
CA ALA A 133 -18.54 3.52 32.40
C ALA A 133 -19.85 4.32 32.35
N GLU A 134 -20.37 4.58 31.15
CA GLU A 134 -21.67 5.24 30.96
C GLU A 134 -22.81 4.40 31.55
N MET A 135 -22.84 3.09 31.27
CA MET A 135 -23.85 2.17 31.82
C MET A 135 -23.76 2.06 33.34
N SER A 136 -22.55 2.00 33.90
CA SER A 136 -22.36 2.00 35.36
C SER A 136 -22.84 3.31 35.98
N GLN A 137 -22.61 4.47 35.35
CA GLN A 137 -23.19 5.74 35.84
C GLN A 137 -24.73 5.74 35.78
N GLN A 138 -25.33 5.11 34.77
CA GLN A 138 -26.78 4.93 34.70
C GLN A 138 -27.27 4.03 35.84
N GLU A 139 -26.54 2.96 36.15
CA GLU A 139 -26.78 2.07 37.30
C GLU A 139 -26.72 2.80 38.66
N PHE A 140 -25.82 3.78 38.81
CA PHE A 140 -25.76 4.56 40.07
C PHE A 140 -26.89 5.59 40.21
N ARG A 141 -27.45 6.07 39.11
CA ARG A 141 -28.53 7.09 39.16
C ARG A 141 -29.89 6.50 39.56
N GLY A 142 -29.99 5.17 39.61
CA GLY A 142 -31.22 4.46 39.98
C GLY A 142 -32.33 4.58 38.93
N SER A 143 -33.33 3.72 39.05
CA SER A 143 -34.62 3.94 38.38
C SER A 143 -35.56 4.67 39.33
N GLU A 144 -36.33 5.64 38.84
CA GLU A 144 -37.47 6.20 39.59
C GLU A 144 -38.62 5.17 39.78
N GLU A 145 -38.50 3.98 39.18
CA GLU A 145 -39.49 2.91 39.20
C GLU A 145 -39.35 1.97 40.42
N ARG A 146 -40.47 1.32 40.76
CA ARG A 146 -40.74 0.63 42.04
C ARG A 146 -39.95 -0.66 42.31
N ASP A 147 -39.04 -1.08 41.44
CA ASP A 147 -38.33 -2.36 41.57
C ASP A 147 -36.82 -2.21 41.25
N GLU A 148 -36.08 -1.72 42.25
CA GLU A 148 -34.64 -1.48 42.18
C GLU A 148 -33.85 -2.76 41.84
N GLU A 149 -34.23 -3.90 42.43
CA GLU A 149 -33.54 -5.18 42.24
C GLU A 149 -33.70 -5.71 40.80
N ALA A 150 -34.91 -5.65 40.24
CA ALA A 150 -35.16 -6.03 38.86
C ALA A 150 -34.38 -5.12 37.89
N TRP A 151 -34.31 -3.83 38.19
CA TRP A 151 -33.58 -2.87 37.36
C TRP A 151 -32.06 -3.10 37.40
N ILE A 152 -31.45 -3.28 38.58
CA ILE A 152 -30.02 -3.60 38.72
C ILE A 152 -29.70 -4.89 37.96
N THR A 153 -30.55 -5.92 38.11
CA THR A 153 -30.37 -7.20 37.41
C THR A 153 -30.37 -7.02 35.90
N GLN A 154 -31.33 -6.25 35.37
CA GLN A 154 -31.39 -5.96 33.93
C GLN A 154 -30.17 -5.16 33.46
N MET A 155 -29.71 -4.18 34.24
CA MET A 155 -28.56 -3.36 33.87
C MET A 155 -27.28 -4.20 33.80
N ASN A 156 -27.06 -5.06 34.79
CA ASN A 156 -25.93 -5.99 34.81
C ASN A 156 -25.94 -6.95 33.61
N GLN A 157 -27.10 -7.48 33.24
CA GLN A 157 -27.24 -8.31 32.04
C GLN A 157 -26.88 -7.54 30.75
N LYS A 158 -27.28 -6.27 30.65
CA LYS A 158 -26.93 -5.42 29.51
C LYS A 158 -25.43 -5.13 29.46
N MET A 159 -24.81 -4.79 30.59
CA MET A 159 -23.37 -4.54 30.67
C MET A 159 -22.56 -5.78 30.27
N GLU A 160 -22.94 -6.96 30.77
CA GLU A 160 -22.30 -8.22 30.39
C GLU A 160 -22.45 -8.49 28.88
N SER A 161 -23.64 -8.29 28.33
CA SER A 161 -23.86 -8.47 26.89
C SER A 161 -23.00 -7.53 26.04
N VAL A 162 -22.86 -6.26 26.44
CA VAL A 162 -22.01 -5.29 25.74
C VAL A 162 -20.54 -5.67 25.87
N ASP A 163 -20.11 -6.09 27.06
CA ASP A 163 -18.75 -6.56 27.30
C ASP A 163 -18.38 -7.74 26.39
N GLN A 164 -19.26 -8.74 26.30
CA GLN A 164 -19.05 -9.91 25.47
C GLN A 164 -19.02 -9.59 23.97
N ASP A 165 -19.86 -8.66 23.49
CA ASP A 165 -19.81 -8.19 22.10
C ASP A 165 -18.44 -7.56 21.76
N TYR A 166 -17.97 -6.62 22.58
CA TYR A 166 -16.68 -5.98 22.37
C TYR A 166 -15.52 -6.98 22.46
N LYS A 167 -15.56 -7.92 23.42
CA LYS A 167 -14.57 -9.01 23.52
C LYS A 167 -14.51 -9.83 22.24
N ALA A 168 -15.66 -10.24 21.71
CA ALA A 168 -15.73 -11.02 20.46
C ALA A 168 -15.12 -10.26 19.27
N ARG A 169 -15.44 -8.96 19.14
CA ARG A 169 -14.89 -8.09 18.09
C ARG A 169 -13.37 -7.91 18.23
N ILE A 170 -12.88 -7.68 19.45
CA ILE A 170 -11.44 -7.57 19.74
C ILE A 170 -10.71 -8.88 19.38
N ILE A 171 -11.24 -10.04 19.80
CA ILE A 171 -10.66 -11.35 19.47
C ILE A 171 -10.55 -11.54 17.95
N SER A 172 -11.60 -11.18 17.21
CA SER A 172 -11.60 -11.25 15.74
C SER A 172 -10.51 -10.38 15.11
N GLU A 173 -10.36 -9.12 15.56
CA GLU A 173 -9.32 -8.22 15.06
C GLU A 173 -7.92 -8.66 15.48
N THR A 174 -7.74 -9.21 16.69
CA THR A 174 -6.46 -9.80 17.12
C THR A 174 -6.07 -10.99 16.23
N ALA A 175 -7.00 -11.90 15.93
CA ALA A 175 -6.73 -13.01 15.02
C ALA A 175 -6.40 -12.55 13.59
N ARG A 176 -6.97 -11.41 13.14
CA ARG A 176 -6.57 -10.76 11.89
C ARG A 176 -5.15 -10.21 11.98
N LEU A 177 -4.83 -9.47 13.04
CA LEU A 177 -3.49 -8.91 13.27
C LEU A 177 -2.41 -10.00 13.26
N ASP A 178 -2.65 -11.13 13.92
CA ASP A 178 -1.72 -12.26 13.95
C ASP A 178 -1.46 -12.84 12.55
N ARG A 179 -2.52 -12.99 11.74
CA ARG A 179 -2.39 -13.44 10.35
C ARG A 179 -1.60 -12.44 9.48
N LEU A 180 -1.81 -11.15 9.66
CA LEU A 180 -1.06 -10.11 8.94
C LEU A 180 0.41 -10.12 9.33
N ARG A 181 0.71 -10.23 10.62
CA ARG A 181 2.09 -10.37 11.13
C ARG A 181 2.78 -11.62 10.61
N ALA A 182 2.07 -12.75 10.54
CA ALA A 182 2.60 -13.98 9.97
C ALA A 182 2.93 -13.84 8.47
N GLN A 183 2.04 -13.21 7.69
CA GLN A 183 2.29 -12.91 6.27
C GLN A 183 3.50 -11.99 6.11
N ARG A 184 3.60 -10.95 6.94
CA ARG A 184 4.71 -10.00 6.92
C ARG A 184 6.05 -10.66 7.24
N ALA A 185 6.06 -11.59 8.20
CA ALA A 185 7.25 -12.36 8.58
C ALA A 185 7.68 -13.37 7.52
N ALA A 186 6.76 -13.83 6.67
CA ALA A 186 7.06 -14.74 5.56
C ALA A 186 7.70 -14.04 4.36
N LEU A 187 7.60 -12.71 4.25
CA LEU A 187 8.24 -11.97 3.16
C LEU A 187 9.77 -11.88 3.35
N PRO A 188 10.55 -11.98 2.27
CA PRO A 188 12.00 -11.78 2.32
C PRO A 188 12.34 -10.41 2.91
N ARG A 189 13.32 -10.35 3.81
CA ARG A 189 13.83 -9.07 4.32
C ARG A 189 14.71 -8.43 3.24
N PRO A 190 14.48 -7.17 2.85
CA PRO A 190 15.37 -6.48 1.93
C PRO A 190 16.78 -6.41 2.54
N GLY A 191 17.78 -6.87 1.80
CA GLY A 191 19.18 -6.92 2.26
C GLY A 191 19.52 -8.04 3.25
N GLY A 192 18.56 -8.91 3.61
CA GLY A 192 18.86 -10.13 4.36
C GLY A 192 19.58 -11.11 3.45
N VAL A 193 20.91 -11.18 3.54
CA VAL A 193 21.70 -12.26 2.95
C VAL A 193 20.99 -13.56 3.34
N GLN A 194 20.41 -14.25 2.36
CA GLN A 194 19.92 -15.61 2.57
C GLN A 194 21.15 -16.40 2.98
N SER A 195 21.32 -16.61 4.28
CA SER A 195 22.17 -17.66 4.80
C SER A 195 21.55 -18.94 4.28
N SER A 196 22.03 -19.36 3.11
CA SER A 196 21.78 -20.68 2.54
C SER A 196 21.88 -21.66 3.69
N PRO A 197 20.84 -22.46 4.00
CA PRO A 197 20.92 -23.40 5.09
C PRO A 197 22.11 -24.30 4.79
N GLY A 198 23.19 -24.07 5.56
CA GLY A 198 24.39 -24.86 5.50
C GLY A 198 23.95 -26.29 5.67
N ASN A 199 24.21 -27.09 4.65
CA ASN A 199 24.09 -28.54 4.68
C ASN A 199 25.11 -29.02 5.74
N GLU A 200 24.74 -28.94 7.02
CA GLU A 200 25.45 -29.60 8.11
C GLU A 200 25.29 -31.10 7.87
N GLY A 201 26.17 -31.62 7.03
CA GLY A 201 26.36 -33.04 6.83
C GLY A 201 26.67 -33.66 8.18
N THR A 202 25.67 -34.34 8.74
CA THR A 202 25.86 -35.27 9.84
C THR A 202 26.80 -36.36 9.35
N ASN A 203 28.08 -36.21 9.69
CA ASN A 203 29.08 -37.24 9.48
C ASN A 203 28.91 -38.29 10.60
N PRO A 204 28.44 -39.51 10.31
CA PRO A 204 28.37 -40.54 11.34
C PRO A 204 29.79 -41.01 11.65
N LEU A 205 30.23 -40.79 12.89
CA LEU A 205 31.46 -41.38 13.43
C LEU A 205 31.32 -42.91 13.45
N ASN A 206 32.32 -43.57 12.87
CA ASN A 206 32.52 -45.02 12.84
C ASN A 206 33.40 -45.43 14.03
#